data_AF-A0A1F4XY57-F1
#
_entry.id   AF-A0A1F4XY57-F1
#
_cell.length_a   1.000
_cell.length_b   1.000
_cell.length_c   1.000
_cell.angle_alpha   90.00
_cell.angle_beta   90.00
_cell.angle_gamma   90.00
#
_symmetry.space_group_name_H-M   'P 1'
#
loop_
_entity.id
_entity.type
_entity.pdbx_description
1 polymer ?
#
loop_
_entity_poly.entity_id
_entity_poly.type
_entity_poly.pdbx_seq_one_letter_code
_entity_poly.pdbx_strand_id
1 'polypeptide(L)'
;MSQLRVCAFCGNTGKNGANFVLCVGRDENRVHKYCGEKLREQAPPEATVRLLHWAELAREKREAKALQEQERVSDFWSGKFAKAAARKAAALNGAKAVPAN
;
A
#
# COMPACT_ATOMS: atom_id res chain seq x y z
N MET A 1 13.02 8.90 -24.82
CA MET A 1 13.52 7.54 -25.08
C MET A 1 12.69 6.56 -24.25
N SER A 2 11.90 5.71 -24.89
CA SER A 2 11.13 4.67 -24.19
C SER A 2 12.11 3.62 -23.63
N GLN A 3 12.20 3.51 -22.31
CA GLN A 3 13.01 2.51 -21.64
C GLN A 3 12.55 1.12 -22.12
N LEU A 4 13.41 0.39 -22.84
CA LEU A 4 13.13 -0.99 -23.25
C LEU A 4 12.88 -1.80 -21.98
N ARG A 5 11.66 -2.30 -21.80
CA ARG A 5 11.32 -3.05 -20.61
C ARG A 5 11.79 -4.49 -20.79
N VAL A 6 12.66 -4.94 -19.89
CA VAL A 6 13.27 -6.28 -19.90
C VAL A 6 12.54 -7.16 -18.90
N CYS A 7 12.33 -8.43 -19.25
CA CYS A 7 11.86 -9.43 -18.28
C CYS A 7 12.97 -9.74 -17.27
N ALA A 8 12.70 -9.59 -15.98
CA ALA A 8 13.67 -9.83 -14.91
C ALA A 8 14.15 -11.29 -14.82
N PHE A 9 13.36 -12.23 -15.35
CA PHE A 9 13.69 -13.65 -15.32
C PHE A 9 14.54 -14.10 -16.51
N CYS A 10 14.09 -13.82 -17.74
CA CYS A 10 14.75 -14.33 -18.95
C CYS A 10 15.65 -13.31 -19.65
N GLY A 11 15.73 -12.07 -19.17
CA GLY A 11 16.60 -11.03 -19.76
C GLY A 11 16.21 -10.56 -21.16
N ASN A 12 15.18 -11.16 -21.77
CA ASN A 12 14.76 -10.80 -23.12
C ASN A 12 13.91 -9.51 -23.13
N THR A 13 14.26 -8.63 -24.07
CA THR A 13 13.47 -7.45 -24.46
C THR A 13 12.36 -7.87 -25.42
N GLY A 14 11.11 -7.52 -25.12
CA GLY A 14 9.99 -7.79 -26.03
C GLY A 14 8.76 -6.97 -25.68
N LYS A 15 7.85 -6.78 -26.66
CA LYS A 15 6.56 -6.08 -26.46
C LYS A 15 5.72 -6.68 -25.31
N ASN A 16 5.96 -7.94 -24.96
CA ASN A 16 5.19 -8.72 -23.99
C ASN A 16 5.87 -8.89 -22.62
N GLY A 17 7.10 -8.38 -22.43
CA GLY A 17 7.96 -8.69 -21.27
C GLY A 17 7.70 -7.95 -19.99
N ALA A 18 6.81 -6.97 -20.00
CA ALA A 18 6.66 -6.08 -18.87
C ALA A 18 5.24 -5.55 -18.69
N ASN A 19 4.29 -6.37 -19.11
CA ASN A 19 2.89 -6.18 -18.78
C ASN A 19 2.47 -7.04 -17.60
N PHE A 20 3.27 -8.02 -17.19
CA PHE A 20 3.01 -8.82 -16.01
C PHE A 20 4.04 -8.53 -14.93
N VAL A 21 3.60 -8.60 -13.69
CA VAL A 21 4.41 -8.40 -12.50
C VAL A 21 4.22 -9.61 -11.61
N LEU A 22 5.31 -10.27 -11.29
CA LEU A 22 5.37 -11.33 -10.29
C LEU A 22 5.61 -10.66 -8.93
N CYS A 23 4.64 -10.79 -8.04
CA CYS A 23 4.70 -10.31 -6.67
C CYS A 23 5.07 -11.48 -5.77
N VAL A 24 6.20 -11.39 -5.07
CA VAL A 24 6.67 -12.40 -4.11
C VAL A 24 6.79 -11.71 -2.76
N GLY A 25 5.80 -11.94 -1.88
CA GLY A 25 5.68 -11.17 -0.65
C GLY A 25 5.52 -9.66 -0.93
N ARG A 26 6.57 -8.88 -0.64
CA ARG A 26 6.62 -7.42 -0.91
C ARG A 26 7.39 -7.05 -2.18
N ASP A 27 8.10 -8.01 -2.78
CA ASP A 27 8.94 -7.75 -3.95
C ASP A 27 8.13 -7.87 -5.23
N GLU A 28 8.40 -6.97 -6.18
CA GLU A 28 7.68 -6.86 -7.45
C GLU A 28 8.64 -6.93 -8.63
N ASN A 29 8.56 -8.00 -9.42
CA ASN A 29 9.44 -8.23 -10.56
C ASN A 29 8.65 -8.24 -11.87
N ARG A 30 9.07 -7.44 -12.86
CA ARG A 30 8.45 -7.43 -14.18
C ARG A 30 8.87 -8.66 -14.97
N VAL A 31 7.90 -9.41 -15.45
CA VAL A 31 8.14 -10.67 -16.16
C VAL A 31 7.24 -10.82 -17.39
N HIS A 32 7.66 -11.66 -18.33
CA HIS A 32 6.74 -12.24 -19.30
C HIS A 32 5.71 -13.11 -18.57
N LYS A 33 4.48 -13.18 -19.09
CA LYS A 33 3.42 -14.03 -18.56
C LYS A 33 3.90 -15.47 -18.30
N TYR A 34 4.45 -16.12 -19.34
CA TYR A 34 4.91 -17.51 -19.26
C TYR A 34 6.09 -17.71 -18.28
N CYS A 35 7.02 -16.75 -18.22
CA CYS A 35 8.11 -16.79 -17.24
C CYS A 35 7.57 -16.68 -15.80
N GLY A 36 6.57 -15.84 -15.59
CA GLY A 36 5.90 -15.70 -14.29
C GLY A 36 5.12 -16.94 -13.87
N GLU A 37 4.41 -17.58 -14.80
CA GLU A 37 3.66 -18.82 -14.55
C GLU A 37 4.60 -19.95 -14.08
N LYS A 38 5.71 -20.16 -14.80
CA LYS A 38 6.74 -21.14 -14.39
C LYS A 38 7.33 -20.86 -13.01
N LEU A 39 7.64 -19.61 -12.71
CA LEU A 39 8.19 -19.22 -11.40
C LEU A 39 7.18 -19.44 -10.27
N ARG A 40 5.90 -19.18 -10.54
CA ARG A 40 4.83 -19.44 -9.58
C ARG A 40 4.65 -20.94 -9.30
N GLU A 41 4.77 -21.78 -10.31
CA GLU A 41 4.69 -23.25 -10.16
C GLU A 41 5.87 -23.81 -9.36
N GLN A 42 7.06 -23.19 -9.48
CA GLN A 42 8.27 -23.57 -8.74
C GLN A 42 8.35 -22.94 -7.35
N ALA A 43 7.40 -22.08 -6.98
CA ALA A 43 7.44 -21.38 -5.71
C ALA A 43 7.23 -22.39 -4.56
N PRO A 44 8.00 -22.25 -3.47
CA PRO A 44 7.77 -23.08 -2.30
C PRO A 44 6.38 -22.76 -1.68
N PRO A 45 5.71 -23.74 -1.06
CA PRO A 45 4.32 -23.62 -0.61
C PRO A 45 4.12 -22.53 0.47
N GLU A 46 5.16 -22.18 1.22
CA GLU A 46 5.16 -21.10 2.19
C GLU A 46 5.24 -19.69 1.57
N ALA A 47 5.65 -19.57 0.30
CA ALA A 47 5.80 -18.27 -0.36
C ALA A 47 4.48 -17.79 -0.98
N THR A 48 4.05 -16.59 -0.62
CA THR A 48 2.93 -15.94 -1.29
C THR A 48 3.39 -15.35 -2.63
N VAL A 49 3.12 -16.08 -3.72
CA VAL A 49 3.45 -15.66 -5.08
C VAL A 49 2.19 -15.36 -5.88
N ARG A 50 2.08 -14.12 -6.38
CA ARG A 50 0.98 -13.66 -7.24
C ARG A 50 1.54 -13.19 -8.58
N LEU A 51 0.91 -13.58 -9.68
CA LEU A 51 1.21 -13.04 -10.99
C LEU A 51 0.03 -12.16 -11.43
N LEU A 52 0.29 -10.87 -11.68
CA LEU A 52 -0.73 -9.88 -12.00
C LEU A 52 -0.38 -9.12 -13.26
N HIS A 53 -1.38 -8.62 -13.96
CA HIS A 53 -1.14 -7.64 -15.02
C HIS A 53 -0.81 -6.27 -14.40
N TRP A 54 0.10 -5.51 -15.01
CA TRP A 54 0.59 -4.24 -14.48
C TRP A 54 -0.53 -3.22 -14.24
N ALA A 55 -1.55 -3.24 -15.09
CA ALA A 55 -2.71 -2.36 -14.96
C ALA A 55 -3.55 -2.69 -13.71
N GLU A 56 -3.65 -3.97 -13.37
CA GLU A 56 -4.35 -4.44 -12.16
C GLU A 56 -3.55 -4.07 -10.91
N LEU A 57 -2.24 -4.36 -10.91
CA LEU A 57 -1.36 -3.95 -9.80
C LEU A 57 -1.38 -2.43 -9.59
N ALA A 58 -1.38 -1.66 -10.68
CA ALA A 58 -1.49 -0.20 -10.61
C ALA A 58 -2.85 0.28 -10.10
N ARG A 59 -3.92 -0.50 -10.27
CA ARG A 59 -5.23 -0.22 -9.68
C ARG A 59 -5.22 -0.54 -8.18
N GLU A 60 -4.75 -1.73 -7.79
CA GLU A 60 -4.64 -2.13 -6.37
C GLU A 60 -3.82 -1.12 -5.56
N LYS A 61 -2.68 -0.66 -6.10
CA LYS A 61 -1.85 0.37 -5.44
C LYS A 61 -2.56 1.71 -5.29
N ARG A 62 -3.38 2.11 -6.25
CA ARG A 62 -4.14 3.36 -6.18
C ARG A 62 -5.24 3.27 -5.13
N GLU A 63 -5.97 2.15 -5.10
CA GLU A 63 -7.00 1.89 -4.09
C GLU A 63 -6.39 1.84 -2.68
N ALA A 64 -5.27 1.13 -2.50
CA ALA A 64 -4.57 1.07 -1.23
C ALA A 64 -4.09 2.45 -0.75
N LYS A 65 -3.59 3.30 -1.67
CA LYS A 65 -3.19 4.68 -1.33
C LYS A 65 -4.38 5.55 -0.95
N ALA A 66 -5.51 5.41 -1.65
CA ALA A 66 -6.73 6.16 -1.34
C ALA A 66 -7.27 5.80 0.06
N LEU A 67 -7.24 4.51 0.41
CA LEU A 67 -7.58 4.03 1.75
C LEU A 67 -6.65 4.63 2.83
N GLN A 68 -5.33 4.57 2.62
CA GLN A 68 -4.36 5.15 3.55
C GLN A 68 -4.54 6.67 3.73
N GLU A 69 -4.90 7.37 2.65
CA GLU A 69 -5.14 8.81 2.71
C GLU A 69 -6.43 9.12 3.48
N GLN A 70 -7.48 8.32 3.27
CA GLN A 70 -8.72 8.42 4.03
C GLN A 70 -8.50 8.16 5.53
N GLU A 71 -7.72 7.13 5.88
CA GLU A 71 -7.32 6.85 7.26
C GLU A 71 -6.54 8.02 7.86
N ARG A 72 -5.54 8.55 7.14
CA ARG A 72 -4.77 9.73 7.61
C ARG A 72 -5.64 10.96 7.86
N VAL A 73 -6.60 11.22 6.97
CA VAL A 73 -7.54 12.34 7.15
C VAL A 73 -8.43 12.09 8.36
N SER A 74 -8.95 10.88 8.50
CA SER A 74 -9.75 10.47 9.67
C SER A 74 -8.97 10.63 10.98
N ASP A 75 -7.72 10.17 11.02
CA ASP A 75 -6.83 10.27 12.18
C ASP A 75 -6.50 11.74 12.51
N PHE A 76 -6.27 12.56 11.49
CA PHE A 76 -6.03 13.99 11.67
C PHE A 76 -7.23 14.68 12.34
N TRP A 77 -8.44 14.43 11.84
CA TRP A 77 -9.66 14.99 12.42
C TRP A 77 -9.92 14.44 13.82
N SER A 78 -9.78 13.13 14.01
CA SER A 78 -9.93 12.47 15.31
C SER A 78 -8.97 13.05 16.35
N GLY A 79 -7.70 13.26 15.99
CA GLY A 79 -6.70 13.89 16.86
C GLY A 79 -6.99 15.37 17.15
N LYS A 80 -7.50 16.12 16.17
CA LYS A 80 -7.91 17.53 16.36
C LYS A 80 -9.10 17.65 17.31
N PHE A 81 -10.12 16.81 17.14
CA PHE A 81 -11.29 16.80 18.02
C PHE A 81 -10.98 16.23 19.39
N ALA A 82 -10.11 15.22 19.50
CA ALA A 82 -9.63 14.71 20.79
C ALA A 82 -8.91 15.80 21.61
N LYS A 83 -8.07 16.63 20.97
CA LYS A 83 -7.43 17.78 21.63
C LYS A 83 -8.45 18.84 22.07
N ALA A 84 -9.48 19.10 21.27
CA ALA A 84 -10.55 20.02 21.65
C ALA A 84 -11.39 19.48 22.83
N ALA A 85 -11.71 18.19 22.83
CA ALA A 85 -12.40 17.52 23.93
C ALA A 85 -11.57 17.53 25.21
N ALA A 86 -10.27 17.25 25.13
CA ALA A 86 -9.35 17.31 26.28
C ALA A 86 -9.25 18.74 26.87
N ARG A 87 -9.20 19.77 26.03
CA ARG A 87 -9.23 21.18 26.48
C ARG A 87 -10.55 21.53 27.18
N LYS A 88 -11.68 21.05 26.67
CA LYS A 88 -13.00 21.24 27.31
C LYS A 88 -13.10 20.52 28.65
N ALA A 89 -12.61 19.28 28.72
CA ALA A 89 -12.55 18.52 29.98
C ALA A 89 -11.64 19.21 31.02
N ALA A 90 -10.49 19.75 30.61
CA ALA A 90 -9.60 20.51 31.48
C ALA A 90 -10.24 21.81 31.99
N ALA A 91 -10.97 22.54 31.15
CA ALA A 91 -11.70 23.74 31.57
C ALA A 91 -12.82 23.43 32.59
N LEU A 92 -13.53 22.32 32.42
CA LEU A 92 -14.58 21.86 33.35
C LEU A 92 -14.02 21.37 34.69
N ASN A 93 -12.85 20.71 34.69
CA ASN A 93 -12.19 20.29 35.92
C ASN A 93 -11.49 21.46 36.64
N GLY A 94 -10.96 22.44 35.91
CA GLY A 94 -10.42 23.69 36.48
C GLY A 94 -11.48 24.59 37.11
N ALA A 95 -12.70 24.62 36.56
CA ALA A 95 -13.82 25.38 37.12
C ALA A 95 -14.36 24.80 38.45
N LYS A 96 -14.06 23.53 38.77
CA LYS A 96 -14.42 22.91 40.06
C LYS A 96 -13.39 23.14 41.18
N ALA A 97 -12.25 23.78 40.89
CA ALA A 97 -11.10 23.86 41.80
C ALA A 97 -10.96 25.20 42.55
N VAL A 98 -12.00 26.03 42.60
CA VAL A 98 -12.01 27.25 43.44
C VAL A 98 -12.88 26.99 44.67
N PRO A 99 -12.31 26.59 45.83
CA PRO A 99 -13.04 26.71 47.08
C PRO A 99 -13.24 28.21 47.37
N ALA A 100 -14.49 28.63 47.41
CA ALA A 100 -14.85 29.94 47.92
C ALA A 100 -14.43 30.00 49.40
N ASN A 101 -13.50 30.89 49.70
CA ASN A 101 -13.11 31.26 51.06
C ASN A 101 -13.86 32.54 51.42
#